data_AF-L1JYP6-F1
#
_entry.id   AF-L1JYP6-F1
#
_cell.length_a   1.000
_cell.length_b   1.000
_cell.length_c   1.000
_cell.angle_alpha   90.00
_cell.angle_beta   90.00
_cell.angle_gamma   90.00
#
_symmetry.space_group_name_H-M   'P 1'
#
loop_
_entity.id
_entity.type
_entity.pdbx_description
1 polymer ?
#
loop_
_entity_poly.entity_id
_entity_poly.type
_entity_poly.pdbx_seq_one_letter_code
_entity_poly.pdbx_strand_id
1 'polypeptide(L)' 'MSKQEQEQRVNNAKNEISAFSDMYNRMLKQCFEKCVEHYHDSELALGENVCIDRCVSKYVSAQEKVGATMTKVTSQMQQI' A
#
# COMPACT_ATOMS: atom_id res chain seq x y z
N MET A 1 -27.54 -0.65 -20.40
CA MET A 1 -26.92 -0.74 -19.06
C MET A 1 -27.89 -0.16 -18.06
N SER A 2 -28.26 -0.93 -17.04
CA SER A 2 -29.17 -0.46 -16.00
C SER A 2 -28.46 0.58 -15.12
N LYS A 3 -29.23 1.53 -14.57
CA LYS A 3 -28.70 2.57 -13.66
C LYS A 3 -27.98 1.96 -12.45
N GLN A 4 -28.46 0.81 -11.96
CA GLN A 4 -27.87 0.06 -10.86
C GLN A 4 -26.48 -0.52 -11.20
N GLU A 5 -26.29 -1.06 -12.40
CA GLU A 5 -24.97 -1.56 -12.84
C GLU A 5 -23.94 -0.42 -12.94
N GLN A 6 -24.37 0.76 -13.39
CA GLN A 6 -23.48 1.92 -13.48
C GLN A 6 -23.06 2.43 -12.09
N GLU A 7 -24.01 2.50 -11.14
CA GLU A 7 -23.74 2.86 -9.74
C GLU A 7 -22.78 1.86 -9.08
N GLN A 8 -22.99 0.56 -9.29
CA GLN A 8 -22.11 -0.47 -8.74
C GLN A 8 -20.70 -0.41 -9.33
N ARG A 9 -20.56 -0.16 -10.64
CA ARG A 9 -19.24 0.06 -11.26
C ARG A 9 -18.51 1.25 -10.66
N VAL A 10 -19.21 2.37 -10.44
CA VAL A 10 -18.63 3.55 -9.81
C VAL A 10 -18.26 3.27 -8.36
N ASN A 11 -19.07 2.52 -7.62
CA ASN A 11 -18.80 2.17 -6.24
C ASN A 11 -17.56 1.27 -6.11
N ASN A 12 -17.42 0.27 -6.99
CA ASN A 12 -16.23 -0.60 -7.02
C ASN A 12 -14.97 0.21 -7.31
N ALA A 13 -15.00 1.10 -8.30
CA ALA A 13 -13.86 1.98 -8.60
C ALA A 13 -13.50 2.88 -7.42
N LYS A 14 -14.49 3.42 -6.69
CA LYS A 14 -14.25 4.20 -5.46
C LYS A 14 -13.55 3.36 -4.39
N ASN A 15 -13.97 2.12 -4.20
CA ASN A 15 -13.37 1.21 -3.22
C ASN A 15 -11.91 0.91 -3.56
N GLU A 16 -11.60 0.66 -4.84
CA GLU A 16 -10.23 0.44 -5.31
C GLU A 16 -9.34 1.65 -5.06
N ILE A 17 -9.83 2.87 -5.38
CA ILE A 17 -9.09 4.11 -5.14
C ILE A 17 -8.86 4.34 -3.64
N SER A 18 -9.87 4.08 -2.81
CA SER A 18 -9.77 4.21 -1.36
C SER A 18 -8.71 3.27 -0.78
N ALA A 19 -8.73 2.00 -1.20
CA ALA A 19 -7.74 1.01 -0.78
C ALA A 19 -6.31 1.38 -1.22
N PHE A 20 -6.15 1.85 -2.47
CA PHE A 20 -4.85 2.32 -2.97
C PHE A 20 -4.35 3.54 -2.19
N SER A 21 -5.24 4.47 -1.86
CA SER A 21 -4.90 5.68 -1.11
C SER A 21 -4.45 5.35 0.32
N ASP A 22 -5.13 4.44 1.01
CA ASP A 22 -4.70 3.98 2.34
C ASP A 22 -3.33 3.29 2.29
N MET A 23 -3.12 2.39 1.32
CA MET A 23 -1.83 1.73 1.11
C MET A 23 -0.70 2.75 0.89
N TYR A 24 -0.93 3.73 0.02
CA TYR A 24 0.05 4.77 -0.32
C TYR A 24 0.40 5.64 0.90
N ASN A 25 -0.60 6.09 1.65
CA ASN A 25 -0.37 6.92 2.84
C ASN A 25 0.41 6.18 3.93
N ARG A 26 0.11 4.90 4.17
CA ARG A 26 0.86 4.05 5.10
C ARG A 26 2.29 3.83 4.64
N MET A 27 2.49 3.57 3.35
CA MET A 27 3.82 3.41 2.76
C MET A 27 4.67 4.66 2.91
N LEU A 28 4.12 5.83 2.57
CA LEU A 28 4.81 7.11 2.72
C LEU A 28 5.27 7.33 4.15
N LYS A 29 4.35 7.17 5.13
CA LYS A 29 4.67 7.32 6.55
C LYS A 29 5.79 6.37 6.98
N GLN A 30 5.68 5.09 6.63
CA GLN A 30 6.66 4.09 7.03
C GLN A 30 8.04 4.29 6.41
N CYS A 31 8.11 4.69 5.14
CA CYS A 31 9.40 4.93 4.48
C CYS A 31 10.04 6.24 4.94
N PHE A 32 9.24 7.26 5.21
CA PHE A 32 9.72 8.49 5.81
C PHE A 32 10.31 8.24 7.22
N GLU A 33 9.56 7.58 8.11
CA GLU A 33 10.03 7.25 9.47
C GLU A 33 11.29 6.37 9.48
N LYS A 34 11.49 5.52 8.45
CA LYS A 34 12.65 4.61 8.37
C LYS A 34 13.88 5.22 7.72
N CYS A 35 13.71 6.18 6.82
CA CYS A 35 14.78 6.67 5.96
C CYS A 35 15.17 8.12 6.21
N VAL A 36 14.35 8.89 6.93
CA VAL A 36 14.59 10.32 7.23
C VAL A 36 14.59 10.50 8.75
N GLU A 37 15.77 10.37 9.37
CA GLU A 37 15.93 10.43 10.83
C GLU A 37 16.27 11.84 11.34
N HIS A 38 17.01 12.62 10.55
CA HIS A 38 17.50 13.93 10.94
C HIS A 38 17.25 14.99 9.86
N TYR A 39 16.55 16.07 10.24
CA TYR A 39 16.26 17.19 9.37
C TYR A 39 17.41 18.20 9.41
N HIS A 40 18.46 17.92 8.64
CA HIS A 40 19.59 18.83 8.48
C HIS A 40 19.38 19.83 7.34
N ASP A 41 18.81 19.37 6.23
CA ASP A 41 18.59 20.16 5.02
C ASP A 41 17.18 19.95 4.47
N SER A 42 16.74 20.83 3.55
CA SER A 42 15.45 20.70 2.87
C SER A 42 15.43 19.65 1.76
N GLU A 43 16.60 19.17 1.34
CA GLU A 43 16.76 18.18 0.29
C GLU A 43 17.15 16.82 0.86
N LEU A 44 16.66 15.77 0.22
CA LEU A 44 17.03 14.40 0.58
C LEU A 44 18.47 14.12 0.18
N ALA A 45 19.28 13.67 1.13
CA ALA A 45 20.63 13.20 0.85
C ALA A 45 20.60 11.96 -0.06
N LEU A 46 21.71 11.68 -0.75
CA LEU A 46 21.82 10.50 -1.63
C LEU A 46 21.48 9.19 -0.88
N GLY A 47 21.89 9.09 0.39
CA GLY A 47 21.59 7.93 1.24
C GLY A 47 20.10 7.77 1.52
N GLU A 48 19.39 8.87 1.76
CA GLU A 48 17.95 8.88 2.01
C GLU A 48 17.17 8.49 0.75
N ASN A 49 17.54 9.02 -0.42
CA ASN A 49 16.96 8.63 -1.71
C ASN A 49 17.09 7.12 -1.94
N VAL A 50 18.30 6.56 -1.81
CA VAL A 50 18.54 5.13 -1.99
C VAL A 50 17.79 4.29 -0.94
N CYS A 51 17.68 4.78 0.29
CA CYS A 51 16.89 4.13 1.33
C CYS A 51 15.40 4.07 0.96
N ILE A 52 14.83 5.20 0.51
CA ILE A 52 13.41 5.31 0.13
C ILE A 52 13.09 4.34 -1.00
N ASP A 53 13.90 4.27 -2.06
CA ASP A 53 13.71 3.34 -3.17
C ASP A 53 13.66 1.88 -2.69
N ARG A 54 14.62 1.51 -1.83
CA ARG A 54 14.67 0.17 -1.21
C ARG A 54 13.48 -0.07 -0.28
N CYS A 55 13.03 0.94 0.45
CA CYS A 55 11.90 0.85 1.36
C CYS A 55 10.61 0.58 0.60
N VAL A 56 10.33 1.35 -0.46
CA VAL A 56 9.16 1.17 -1.31
C VAL A 56 9.14 -0.24 -1.92
N SER A 57 10.28 -0.67 -2.48
CA SER A 57 10.42 -2.04 -3.02
C SER A 57 10.09 -3.11 -1.97
N LYS A 58 10.66 -3.00 -0.76
CA LYS A 58 10.36 -3.92 0.34
C LYS A 58 8.90 -3.87 0.79
N TYR A 59 8.30 -2.68 0.83
CA TYR A 59 6.91 -2.50 1.25
C TYR A 59 5.95 -3.21 0.30
N VAL A 60 6.12 -3.02 -1.02
CA VAL A 60 5.30 -3.70 -2.03
C VAL A 60 5.48 -5.22 -1.96
N SER A 61 6.73 -5.71 -1.89
CA SER A 61 6.98 -7.15 -1.75
C SER A 61 6.40 -7.74 -0.45
N ALA A 62 6.37 -6.96 0.63
CA ALA A 62 5.72 -7.38 1.88
C ALA A 62 4.20 -7.41 1.72
N GLN A 63 3.60 -6.39 1.10
CA GLN A 63 2.17 -6.31 0.83
C GLN A 63 1.67 -7.51 0.00
N GLU A 64 2.41 -7.91 -1.03
CA GLU A 64 2.11 -9.09 -1.86
C GLU A 64 2.11 -10.39 -1.03
N LYS A 65 3.16 -10.60 -0.22
CA LYS A 65 3.28 -11.79 0.64
C LYS A 65 2.18 -11.87 1.69
N VAL A 66 1.85 -10.73 2.31
CA VAL A 66 0.75 -10.63 3.26
C VAL A 66 -0.57 -10.94 2.55
N GLY A 67 -0.80 -10.36 1.36
CA GLY A 67 -1.99 -10.65 0.55
C GLY A 67 -2.15 -12.14 0.25
N ALA A 68 -1.10 -12.80 -0.25
CA ALA A 68 -1.12 -14.23 -0.53
C ALA A 68 -1.40 -15.08 0.72
N THR A 69 -0.81 -14.70 1.87
CA THR A 69 -1.03 -15.37 3.15
C THR A 69 -2.46 -15.18 3.62
N MET A 70 -3.02 -13.97 3.51
CA MET A 70 -4.40 -13.67 3.88
C MET A 70 -5.38 -14.49 3.05
N THR A 71 -5.20 -14.59 1.73
CA THR A 71 -6.04 -15.46 0.87
C THR A 71 -5.99 -16.91 1.32
N LYS A 72 -4.79 -17.43 1.62
CA LYS A 72 -4.62 -18.80 2.14
C LYS A 72 -5.36 -18.99 3.47
N VAL A 73 -5.19 -18.08 4.42
CA VAL A 73 -5.85 -18.16 5.74
C VAL A 73 -7.37 -18.11 5.60
N THR A 74 -7.90 -17.18 4.80
CA THR A 74 -9.35 -17.06 4.56
C THR A 74 -9.93 -18.34 3.96
N SER A 75 -9.23 -18.99 3.02
CA SER A 75 -9.69 -20.26 2.42
C SER A 75 -9.71 -21.43 3.41
N GLN A 76 -8.79 -21.46 4.37
CA GLN A 76 -8.73 -22.48 5.41
C GLN A 76 -9.79 -22.27 6.48
N MET A 77 -10.08 -21.00 6.81
CA MET A 77 -11.11 -20.63 7.79
C MET A 77 -12.52 -21.00 7.35
N GLN A 78 -12.78 -21.08 6.03
CA GLN A 78 -14.07 -21.54 5.47
C GLN A 78 -14.29 -23.06 5.57
N GLN A 79 -13.27 -23.83 5.96
CA GLN A 79 -13.35 -25.30 6.07
C GLN A 79 -13.58 -25.79 7.51
N ILE A 80 -13.78 -24.88 8.46
CA ILE A 80 -14.18 -25.14 9.85
C ILE A 80 -15.62 -24.65 10.02
#